data_AF-J4X9S2-F1
#
_entry.id   AF-J4X9S2-F1
#
_cell.length_a   1.000
_cell.length_b   1.000
_cell.length_c   1.000
_cell.angle_alpha   90.00
_cell.angle_beta   90.00
_cell.angle_gamma   90.00
#
_symmetry.space_group_name_H-M   'P 1'
#
loop_
_entity.id
_entity.type
_entity.pdbx_description
1 polymer ?
#
loop_
_entity_poly.entity_id
_entity_poly.type
_entity_poly.pdbx_seq_one_letter_code
_entity_poly.pdbx_strand_id
1 'polypeptide(L)'
;MAIIHTHEFYRHAKANDAWQDFLANWGVKSSAKLSIKELVNVLAVMNGKEEPKAKLSEFATASQIYAIEVLWQKVAKDESMRALLFFIKRVTKNLYLKIEYLKKTEASKVLIALKKMEK
;
A
#
# COMPACT_ATOMS: atom_id res chain seq x y z
N MET A 1 26.88 -3.12 -12.58
CA MET A 1 25.45 -3.44 -12.37
C MET A 1 24.94 -4.33 -13.50
N ALA A 2 25.16 -5.65 -13.42
CA ALA A 2 24.72 -6.61 -14.44
C ALA A 2 24.36 -8.01 -13.88
N ILE A 3 24.08 -8.13 -12.57
CA ILE A 3 23.96 -9.44 -11.89
C ILE A 3 22.55 -10.05 -12.04
N ILE A 4 21.49 -9.23 -12.07
CA ILE A 4 20.12 -9.74 -12.17
C ILE A 4 19.88 -10.43 -13.53
N HIS A 5 20.28 -9.79 -14.64
CA HIS A 5 20.04 -10.33 -15.99
C HIS A 5 20.83 -11.60 -16.29
N THR A 6 21.93 -11.83 -15.57
CA THR A 6 22.75 -13.04 -15.73
C THR A 6 22.29 -14.19 -14.83
N HIS A 7 21.45 -13.91 -13.82
CA HIS A 7 20.95 -14.87 -12.85
C HIS A 7 19.98 -15.89 -13.48
N GLU A 8 20.06 -17.15 -13.06
CA GLU A 8 19.24 -18.23 -13.61
C GLU A 8 17.74 -17.99 -13.41
N PHE A 9 17.33 -17.62 -12.19
CA PHE A 9 15.95 -17.20 -11.89
C PHE A 9 15.41 -16.16 -12.88
N TYR A 10 16.20 -15.13 -13.22
CA TYR A 10 15.75 -14.10 -14.16
C TYR A 10 15.48 -14.68 -15.55
N ARG A 11 16.36 -15.57 -16.04
CA ARG A 11 16.19 -16.21 -17.36
C ARG A 11 14.90 -17.02 -17.39
N HIS A 12 14.65 -17.84 -16.38
CA HIS A 12 13.43 -18.65 -16.27
C HIS A 12 12.18 -17.77 -16.13
N ALA A 13 12.20 -16.78 -15.24
CA ALA A 13 11.09 -15.86 -15.06
C ALA A 13 10.79 -15.04 -16.32
N LYS A 14 11.82 -14.68 -17.10
CA LYS A 14 11.63 -13.93 -18.34
C LYS A 14 11.13 -14.79 -19.48
N ALA A 15 11.57 -16.05 -19.57
CA ALA A 15 11.07 -17.02 -20.54
C ALA A 15 9.59 -17.38 -20.33
N ASN A 16 9.10 -17.29 -19.09
CA ASN A 16 7.71 -17.53 -18.72
C ASN A 16 6.87 -16.24 -18.58
N ASP A 17 7.37 -15.09 -19.05
CA ASP A 17 6.77 -13.75 -18.92
C ASP A 17 6.40 -13.29 -17.48
N ALA A 18 6.80 -14.05 -16.46
CA ALA A 18 6.53 -13.80 -15.04
C ALA A 18 7.43 -12.74 -14.40
N TRP A 19 8.45 -12.24 -15.10
CA TRP A 19 9.41 -11.28 -14.53
C TRP A 19 8.76 -9.97 -14.06
N GLN A 20 7.78 -9.45 -14.81
CA GLN A 20 7.09 -8.22 -14.41
C GLN A 20 6.20 -8.45 -13.17
N ASP A 21 5.55 -9.62 -13.09
CA ASP A 21 4.73 -9.99 -11.94
C ASP A 21 5.58 -10.21 -10.68
N PHE A 22 6.77 -10.79 -10.84
CA PHE A 22 7.74 -10.91 -9.75
C PHE A 22 8.16 -9.53 -9.21
N LEU A 23 8.48 -8.59 -10.10
CA LEU A 23 8.84 -7.22 -9.71
C LEU A 23 7.68 -6.41 -9.12
N ALA A 24 6.43 -6.80 -9.37
CA ALA A 24 5.26 -6.16 -8.78
C ALA A 24 5.24 -6.24 -7.24
N ASN A 25 5.94 -7.20 -6.64
CA ASN A 25 6.15 -7.24 -5.18
C ASN A 25 6.88 -6.00 -4.65
N TRP A 26 7.70 -5.35 -5.48
CA TRP A 26 8.36 -4.07 -5.19
C TRP A 26 7.61 -2.87 -5.78
N GLY A 27 6.42 -3.08 -6.35
CA GLY A 27 5.60 -2.01 -6.93
C GLY A 27 6.16 -1.43 -8.24
N VAL A 28 7.10 -2.11 -8.89
CA VAL A 28 7.73 -1.64 -10.14
C VAL A 28 7.56 -2.65 -11.27
N LYS A 29 7.60 -2.16 -12.51
CA LYS A 29 7.55 -2.99 -13.73
C LYS A 29 8.92 -3.27 -14.34
N SER A 30 9.97 -2.65 -13.80
CA SER A 30 11.34 -2.74 -14.33
C SER A 30 12.35 -2.62 -13.19
N SER A 31 13.40 -3.44 -13.24
CA SER A 31 14.50 -3.42 -12.27
C SER A 31 15.27 -2.11 -12.29
N ALA A 32 15.22 -1.34 -13.39
CA ALA A 32 15.81 -0.02 -13.48
C ALA A 32 15.15 1.03 -12.56
N LYS A 33 13.93 0.75 -12.08
CA LYS A 33 13.21 1.63 -11.14
C LYS A 33 13.45 1.29 -9.67
N LEU A 34 14.25 0.26 -9.39
CA LEU A 34 14.57 -0.16 -8.02
C LEU A 34 15.72 0.67 -7.46
N SER A 35 15.64 1.01 -6.18
CA SER A 35 16.80 1.54 -5.44
C SER A 35 17.87 0.48 -5.23
N ILE A 36 19.11 0.89 -4.91
CA ILE A 36 20.22 -0.05 -4.62
C ILE A 36 19.84 -1.05 -3.52
N LYS A 37 19.16 -0.57 -2.46
CA LYS A 37 18.69 -1.43 -1.36
C LYS A 37 17.70 -2.49 -1.85
N GLU A 38 16.79 -2.10 -2.74
CA GLU A 38 15.80 -3.03 -3.31
C GLU A 38 16.42 -4.00 -4.30
N LEU A 39 17.43 -3.59 -5.08
CA LEU A 39 18.19 -4.49 -5.94
C LEU A 39 18.91 -5.59 -5.13
N VAL A 40 19.49 -5.24 -3.98
CA VAL A 40 20.13 -6.20 -3.08
C VAL A 40 19.11 -7.20 -2.52
N ASN A 41 17.95 -6.70 -2.07
CA ASN A 41 16.86 -7.56 -1.58
C ASN A 41 16.29 -8.46 -2.70
N VAL A 42 16.08 -7.96 -3.92
CA VAL A 42 15.67 -8.78 -5.07
C VAL A 42 16.66 -9.92 -5.31
N LEU A 43 17.97 -9.64 -5.27
CA LEU A 43 18.98 -10.69 -5.40
C LEU A 43 18.94 -11.69 -4.24
N ALA A 44 18.71 -11.24 -3.00
CA ALA A 44 18.56 -12.14 -1.86
C ALA A 44 17.35 -13.07 -2.03
N VAL A 45 16.21 -12.54 -2.50
CA VAL A 45 14.99 -13.31 -2.79
C VAL A 45 15.20 -14.30 -3.93
N MET A 46 15.86 -13.90 -5.01
CA MET A 46 16.18 -14.79 -6.14
C MET A 46 17.10 -15.95 -5.73
N ASN A 47 17.90 -15.76 -4.67
CA ASN A 47 18.75 -16.79 -4.07
C ASN A 47 18.06 -17.57 -2.93
N GLY A 48 16.77 -17.32 -2.66
CA GLY A 48 16.02 -17.97 -1.58
C GLY A 48 16.47 -17.59 -0.17
N LYS A 49 17.21 -16.49 0.00
CA LYS A 49 17.69 -16.02 1.31
C LYS A 49 16.71 -15.13 2.05
N GLU A 50 15.80 -14.50 1.32
CA GLU A 50 14.76 -13.62 1.84
C GLU A 50 13.45 -13.86 1.09
N GLU A 51 12.34 -13.40 1.66
CA GLU A 51 11.04 -13.44 0.99
C GLU A 51 10.79 -12.18 0.15
N PRO A 52 10.00 -12.28 -0.94
CA PRO A 52 9.60 -11.11 -1.72
C PRO A 52 8.95 -10.07 -0.82
N LYS A 53 9.22 -8.80 -1.11
CA LYS A 53 8.59 -7.68 -0.39
C LYS A 53 7.07 -7.86 -0.47
N ALA A 54 6.38 -7.88 0.67
CA ALA A 54 4.94 -8.05 0.69
C ALA A 54 4.28 -6.99 -0.20
N LYS A 55 3.34 -7.41 -1.05
CA LYS A 55 2.54 -6.50 -1.88
C LYS A 55 2.06 -5.36 -0.99
N LEU A 56 2.41 -4.12 -1.34
CA LEU A 56 1.90 -2.95 -0.64
C LEU A 56 0.37 -3.03 -0.70
N SER A 57 -0.26 -3.21 0.46
CA SER A 57 -1.71 -3.27 0.56
C SER A 57 -2.30 -2.01 -0.07
N GLU A 58 -3.32 -2.18 -0.93
CA GLU A 58 -4.08 -1.06 -1.49
C GLU A 58 -4.92 -0.34 -0.42
N PHE A 59 -5.09 -0.99 0.73
CA PHE A 59 -5.86 -0.51 1.86
C PHE A 59 -5.06 0.41 2.78
N ALA A 60 -5.79 1.18 3.57
CA ALA A 60 -5.25 2.08 4.57
C ALA A 60 -4.37 1.32 5.57
N THR A 61 -3.26 1.92 5.96
CA THR A 61 -2.41 1.32 7.00
C THR A 61 -3.10 1.43 8.36
N ALA A 62 -2.76 0.55 9.31
CA ALA A 62 -3.27 0.63 10.67
C ALA A 62 -3.09 2.02 11.30
N SER A 63 -1.94 2.67 11.05
CA SER A 63 -1.69 4.04 11.52
C SER A 63 -2.61 5.08 10.88
N GLN A 64 -2.99 4.93 9.61
CA GLN A 64 -3.96 5.83 8.97
C GLN A 64 -5.35 5.63 9.55
N ILE A 65 -5.77 4.38 9.77
CA ILE A 65 -7.06 4.05 10.39
C ILE A 65 -7.14 4.64 11.78
N TYR A 66 -6.13 4.36 12.63
CA TYR A 66 -6.05 4.91 13.98
C TYR A 66 -6.12 6.44 13.99
N ALA A 67 -5.39 7.11 13.11
CA ALA A 67 -5.42 8.57 13.01
C ALA A 67 -6.80 9.10 12.60
N ILE A 68 -7.53 8.39 11.73
CA ILE A 68 -8.90 8.74 11.35
C ILE A 68 -9.84 8.60 12.55
N GLU A 69 -9.77 7.48 13.26
CA GLU A 69 -10.62 7.21 14.43
C GLU A 69 -10.41 8.25 15.54
N VAL A 70 -9.14 8.53 15.88
CA VAL A 70 -8.80 9.53 16.90
C VAL A 70 -9.26 10.92 16.51
N LEU A 71 -9.07 11.33 15.24
CA LEU A 71 -9.54 12.64 14.79
C LEU A 71 -11.07 12.71 14.78
N TRP A 72 -11.75 11.63 14.38
CA TRP A 72 -13.21 11.56 14.40
C TRP A 72 -13.77 11.77 15.81
N GLN A 73 -13.22 11.05 16.80
CA GLN A 73 -13.59 11.21 18.22
C GLN A 73 -13.44 12.64 18.72
N LYS A 74 -12.49 13.42 18.18
CA LYS A 74 -12.28 14.81 18.59
C LYS A 74 -13.27 15.79 17.98
N VAL A 75 -13.70 15.57 16.74
CA VAL A 75 -14.43 16.59 15.94
C VAL A 75 -15.90 16.25 15.73
N ALA A 76 -16.29 14.98 15.92
CA ALA A 76 -17.64 14.53 15.64
C ALA A 76 -18.57 14.70 16.85
N LYS A 77 -19.83 15.01 16.58
CA LYS A 77 -20.90 14.94 17.58
C LYS A 77 -21.40 13.51 17.81
N ASP A 78 -21.35 12.68 16.76
CA ASP A 78 -21.70 11.26 16.78
C ASP A 78 -20.44 10.46 16.47
N GLU A 79 -19.85 9.88 17.51
CA GLU A 79 -18.60 9.13 17.43
C GLU A 79 -18.79 7.69 16.94
N SER A 80 -20.02 7.28 16.62
CA SER A 80 -20.28 5.90 16.18
C SER A 80 -19.53 5.57 14.89
N MET A 81 -19.08 4.31 14.78
CA MET A 81 -18.45 3.79 13.56
C MET A 81 -19.35 3.97 12.34
N ARG A 82 -20.68 3.87 12.51
CA ARG A 82 -21.65 4.12 11.45
C ARG A 82 -21.54 5.55 10.93
N ALA A 83 -21.54 6.55 11.81
CA ALA A 83 -21.42 7.95 11.43
C ALA A 83 -20.08 8.23 10.72
N LEU A 84 -18.99 7.64 11.21
CA LEU A 84 -17.68 7.71 10.57
C LEU A 84 -17.71 7.14 9.14
N LEU A 85 -18.28 5.95 8.93
CA LEU A 85 -18.40 5.34 7.60
C LEU A 85 -19.25 6.19 6.65
N PHE A 86 -20.30 6.85 7.13
CA PHE A 86 -21.08 7.80 6.33
C PHE A 86 -20.30 9.08 5.99
N PHE A 87 -19.50 9.58 6.92
CA PHE A 87 -18.59 10.69 6.65
C PHE A 87 -17.56 10.32 5.58
N ILE A 88 -16.92 9.14 5.71
CA ILE A 88 -16.01 8.58 4.71
C ILE A 88 -16.71 8.52 3.35
N LYS A 89 -17.92 7.94 3.28
CA LYS A 89 -18.72 7.89 2.05
C LYS A 89 -18.93 9.28 1.43
N ARG A 90 -19.19 10.30 2.24
CA ARG A 90 -19.38 11.67 1.74
C ARG A 90 -18.12 12.22 1.06
N VAL A 91 -16.94 11.93 1.61
CA VAL A 91 -15.63 12.38 1.12
C VAL A 91 -15.17 11.57 -0.09
N THR A 92 -15.28 10.25 -0.03
CA THR A 92 -14.71 9.32 -1.03
C THR A 92 -15.70 8.96 -2.14
N LYS A 93 -17.01 9.17 -1.89
CA LYS A 93 -18.13 8.65 -2.69
C LYS A 93 -18.30 7.13 -2.66
N ASN A 94 -17.52 6.44 -1.83
CA ASN A 94 -17.55 4.99 -1.67
C ASN A 94 -18.06 4.60 -0.28
N LEU A 95 -19.07 3.73 -0.25
CA LEU A 95 -19.57 3.17 1.01
C LEU A 95 -18.77 1.92 1.37
N TYR A 96 -18.13 1.96 2.52
CA TYR A 96 -17.36 0.84 3.06
C TYR A 96 -18.15 0.15 4.17
N LEU A 97 -18.03 -1.18 4.24
CA LEU A 97 -18.58 -1.97 5.33
C LEU A 97 -17.75 -1.84 6.62
N LYS A 98 -16.45 -1.62 6.46
CA LYS A 98 -15.44 -1.53 7.51
C LYS A 98 -14.37 -0.54 7.10
N ILE A 99 -13.78 0.18 8.06
CA ILE A 99 -12.76 1.20 7.79
C ILE A 99 -11.47 0.59 7.23
N GLU A 100 -11.20 -0.67 7.53
CA GLU A 100 -10.06 -1.46 7.06
C GLU A 100 -10.08 -1.68 5.54
N TYR A 101 -11.24 -1.55 4.90
CA TYR A 101 -11.37 -1.63 3.44
C TYR A 101 -11.17 -0.30 2.73
N LEU A 102 -10.96 0.78 3.48
CA LEU A 102 -10.67 2.09 2.92
C LEU A 102 -9.36 2.04 2.16
N LYS A 103 -9.35 2.55 0.92
CA LYS A 103 -8.11 2.62 0.14
C LYS A 103 -7.15 3.64 0.72
N LYS A 104 -5.85 3.37 0.62
CA LYS A 104 -4.79 4.24 1.16
C LYS A 104 -4.87 5.68 0.65
N THR A 105 -5.18 5.86 -0.64
CA THR A 105 -5.32 7.18 -1.27
C THR A 105 -6.54 7.94 -0.78
N GLU A 106 -7.61 7.23 -0.40
CA GLU A 106 -8.83 7.80 0.14
C GLU A 106 -8.72 8.13 1.62
N ALA A 107 -8.05 7.29 2.40
CA ALA A 107 -7.71 7.57 3.79
C ALA A 107 -7.00 8.91 3.95
N SER A 108 -6.05 9.22 3.05
CA SER A 108 -5.39 10.54 3.03
C SER A 108 -6.37 11.70 2.80
N LYS A 109 -7.39 11.54 1.95
CA LYS A 109 -8.42 12.57 1.72
C LYS A 109 -9.30 12.76 2.95
N VAL A 110 -9.69 11.65 3.59
CA VAL A 110 -10.50 11.67 4.83
C VAL A 110 -9.73 12.38 5.95
N LEU A 111 -8.45 12.05 6.15
CA LEU A 111 -7.60 12.72 7.14
C LEU A 111 -7.50 14.23 6.91
N ILE A 112 -7.36 14.67 5.65
CA ILE A 112 -7.34 16.10 5.31
C ILE A 112 -8.68 16.75 5.65
N ALA A 113 -9.81 16.09 5.37
CA ALA A 113 -11.13 16.60 5.71
C ALA A 113 -11.33 16.73 7.22
N LEU A 114 -10.93 15.71 8.01
CA LEU A 114 -11.03 15.75 9.47
C LEU A 114 -10.16 16.86 10.08
N LYS A 115 -8.91 17.01 9.62
CA LYS A 115 -8.02 18.10 10.07
C LYS A 115 -8.56 19.50 9.76
N LYS A 116 -9.41 19.64 8.74
CA LYS A 116 -10.09 20.91 8.45
C LYS A 116 -11.26 21.18 9.39
N MET A 117 -11.86 20.13 9.98
CA MET A 117 -12.94 20.24 10.96
C MET A 117 -12.42 20.45 12.39
N GLU A 118 -11.17 20.08 12.66
CA GLU A 118 -10.50 20.33 13.94
C GLU A 118 -10.15 21.82 14.15
N LYS A 119 -10.15 22.62 13.07
CA LYS A 119 -9.93 24.07 13.10
C LYS A 119 -11.23 24.82 13.26
#